data_AF-A0A2V5VZY5-F1
#
_entry.id   AF-A0A2V5VZY5-F1
#
_cell.length_a   1.000
_cell.length_b   1.000
_cell.length_c   1.000
_cell.angle_alpha   90.00
_cell.angle_beta   90.00
_cell.angle_gamma   90.00
#
_symmetry.space_group_name_H-M   'P 1'
#
loop_
_entity.id
_entity.type
_entity.pdbx_description
1 polymer ?
#
loop_
_entity_poly.entity_id
_entity_poly.type
_entity_poly.pdbx_seq_one_letter_code
_entity_poly.pdbx_strand_id
1 'polypeptide(L)'
;HDPALMLDPEPEKIHQLRSLTENDALLLTLAPERKNALEAIALATSLGIKVSLGHTNASTEVLHQAVAAGATCFTHLGNACPQQLDRHDNILWRALDTPGLTVSLIPDQIHVSPQLFRLVHRALGKESIYYTTDAMAAAGAPPGAYTIGALELEVGADQIVRQPGRSNYAGSALRPIDGVFRAAQMLRCGWREVWDGFSVRPAKWFGLNSRLEVGEPANFCLLSIIAENQLAAAQCYVHGYSNT
;
A
#
# COMPACT_ATOMS: atom_id res chain seq x y z
N HIS A 1 -10.79 3.98 12.57
CA HIS A 1 -11.99 3.39 11.93
C HIS A 1 -13.11 3.30 12.93
N ASP A 2 -14.37 3.37 12.48
CA ASP A 2 -15.53 3.11 13.34
C ASP A 2 -15.53 1.62 13.75
N PRO A 3 -15.40 1.30 15.05
CA PRO A 3 -15.40 -0.08 15.51
C PRO A 3 -16.66 -0.86 15.17
N ALA A 4 -17.81 -0.19 15.02
CA ALA A 4 -19.06 -0.86 14.67
C ALA A 4 -19.05 -1.47 13.25
N LEU A 5 -18.14 -1.00 12.38
CA LEU A 5 -17.99 -1.48 11.01
C LEU A 5 -16.85 -2.50 10.86
N MET A 6 -16.08 -2.76 11.94
CA MET A 6 -15.00 -3.75 11.95
C MET A 6 -15.57 -5.13 12.31
N LEU A 7 -15.77 -5.96 11.29
CA LEU A 7 -16.47 -7.26 11.43
C LEU A 7 -15.50 -8.43 11.31
N ASP A 8 -15.88 -9.60 11.81
CA ASP A 8 -15.17 -10.84 11.52
C ASP A 8 -15.36 -11.22 10.03
N PRO A 9 -14.33 -11.82 9.39
CA PRO A 9 -14.37 -12.21 7.99
C PRO A 9 -15.17 -13.49 7.79
N GLU A 10 -16.48 -13.35 7.52
CA GLU A 10 -17.34 -14.50 7.24
C GLU A 10 -17.19 -14.99 5.78
N PRO A 11 -17.19 -16.32 5.54
CA PRO A 11 -17.04 -16.91 4.21
C PRO A 11 -18.00 -16.36 3.16
N GLU A 12 -19.27 -16.13 3.52
CA GLU A 12 -20.30 -15.64 2.62
C GLU A 12 -19.94 -14.26 2.05
N LYS A 13 -19.32 -13.39 2.85
CA LYS A 13 -18.88 -12.06 2.39
C LYS A 13 -17.72 -12.15 1.43
N ILE A 14 -16.81 -13.10 1.61
CA ILE A 14 -15.68 -13.32 0.70
C ILE A 14 -16.18 -13.83 -0.64
N HIS A 15 -17.12 -14.78 -0.64
CA HIS A 15 -17.80 -15.23 -1.86
C HIS A 15 -18.55 -14.09 -2.55
N GLN A 16 -19.26 -13.26 -1.78
CA GLN A 16 -19.95 -12.09 -2.31
C GLN A 16 -18.97 -11.10 -2.95
N LEU A 17 -17.85 -10.77 -2.28
CA LEU A 17 -16.80 -9.91 -2.82
C LEU A 17 -16.26 -10.44 -4.13
N ARG A 18 -15.96 -11.74 -4.21
CA ARG A 18 -15.46 -12.34 -5.45
C ARG A 18 -16.51 -12.32 -6.55
N SER A 19 -17.77 -12.61 -6.23
CA SER A 19 -18.88 -12.61 -7.20
C SER A 19 -19.14 -11.22 -7.78
N LEU A 20 -19.02 -10.16 -6.98
CA LEU A 20 -19.27 -8.79 -7.42
C LEU A 20 -18.17 -8.22 -8.33
N THR A 21 -16.98 -8.81 -8.25
CA THR A 21 -15.77 -8.29 -8.90
C THR A 21 -15.26 -9.24 -9.98
N GLU A 22 -15.93 -10.38 -10.17
CA GLU A 22 -15.65 -11.38 -11.21
C GLU A 22 -14.16 -11.76 -11.31
N ASN A 23 -13.47 -11.25 -12.33
CA ASN A 23 -12.05 -11.54 -12.60
C ASN A 23 -11.12 -10.38 -12.23
N ASP A 24 -11.63 -9.31 -11.63
CA ASP A 24 -10.80 -8.16 -11.23
C ASP A 24 -9.73 -8.59 -10.23
N ALA A 25 -8.56 -7.98 -10.34
CA ALA A 25 -7.50 -8.13 -9.36
C ALA A 25 -7.98 -7.55 -8.02
N LEU A 26 -8.07 -8.42 -7.00
CA LEU A 26 -8.50 -8.03 -5.67
C LEU A 26 -7.39 -8.16 -4.64
N LEU A 27 -7.36 -7.19 -3.75
CA LEU A 27 -6.57 -7.19 -2.53
C LEU A 27 -7.48 -7.05 -1.32
N LEU A 28 -7.43 -8.04 -0.44
CA LEU A 28 -8.08 -8.01 0.87
C LEU A 28 -7.02 -7.75 1.95
N THR A 29 -7.15 -6.63 2.68
CA THR A 29 -6.38 -6.41 3.92
C THR A 29 -7.17 -6.94 5.11
N LEU A 30 -6.54 -7.77 5.95
CA LEU A 30 -7.19 -8.46 7.05
C LEU A 30 -6.29 -8.50 8.30
N ALA A 31 -6.89 -8.37 9.48
CA ALA A 31 -6.22 -8.56 10.76
C ALA A 31 -6.30 -10.05 11.17
N PRO A 32 -5.19 -10.81 11.15
CA PRO A 32 -5.23 -12.27 11.26
C PRO A 32 -5.59 -12.79 12.65
N GLU A 33 -5.61 -11.95 13.68
CA GLU A 33 -6.05 -12.30 15.03
C GLU A 33 -7.60 -12.29 15.21
N ARG A 34 -8.35 -11.89 14.17
CA ARG A 34 -9.82 -11.91 14.19
C ARG A 34 -10.35 -13.35 14.15
N LYS A 35 -11.59 -13.55 14.58
CA LYS A 35 -12.22 -14.87 14.57
C LYS A 35 -12.39 -15.32 13.11
N ASN A 36 -12.13 -16.59 12.82
CA ASN A 36 -12.22 -17.20 11.47
C ASN A 36 -11.24 -16.61 10.43
N ALA A 37 -10.26 -15.80 10.86
CA ALA A 37 -9.37 -15.10 9.94
C ALA A 37 -8.51 -16.04 9.11
N LEU A 38 -7.97 -17.11 9.69
CA LEU A 38 -7.08 -18.03 8.98
C LEU A 38 -7.84 -18.81 7.89
N GLU A 39 -9.04 -19.28 8.20
CA GLU A 39 -9.94 -19.93 7.24
C GLU A 39 -10.36 -18.97 6.13
N ALA A 40 -10.65 -17.71 6.48
CA ALA A 40 -10.94 -16.65 5.52
C ALA A 40 -9.77 -16.34 4.58
N ILE A 41 -8.54 -16.30 5.08
CA ILE A 41 -7.33 -16.10 4.27
C ILE A 41 -7.17 -17.24 3.26
N ALA A 42 -7.31 -18.48 3.72
CA ALA A 42 -7.23 -19.66 2.84
C ALA A 42 -8.32 -19.65 1.77
N LEU A 43 -9.56 -19.33 2.15
CA LEU A 43 -10.68 -19.22 1.22
C LEU A 43 -10.44 -18.11 0.19
N ALA A 44 -10.10 -16.90 0.62
CA ALA A 44 -9.86 -15.76 -0.28
C ALA A 44 -8.74 -16.08 -1.27
N THR A 45 -7.65 -16.68 -0.80
CA THR A 45 -6.53 -17.11 -1.64
C THR A 45 -6.95 -18.16 -2.67
N SER A 46 -7.77 -19.14 -2.27
CA SER A 46 -8.31 -20.17 -3.20
C SER A 46 -9.19 -19.58 -4.31
N LEU A 47 -9.80 -18.41 -4.06
CA LEU A 47 -10.61 -17.64 -5.01
C LEU A 47 -9.78 -16.64 -5.83
N GLY A 48 -8.45 -16.71 -5.76
CA GLY A 48 -7.53 -15.84 -6.49
C GLY A 48 -7.41 -14.42 -5.93
N ILE A 49 -7.95 -14.14 -4.74
CA ILE A 49 -7.81 -12.84 -4.06
C ILE A 49 -6.44 -12.77 -3.40
N LYS A 50 -5.69 -11.69 -3.60
CA LYS A 50 -4.46 -11.43 -2.84
C LYS A 50 -4.81 -11.00 -1.43
N VAL A 51 -4.16 -11.61 -0.45
CA VAL A 51 -4.35 -11.28 0.96
C VAL A 51 -3.12 -10.55 1.50
N SER A 52 -3.35 -9.42 2.14
CA SER A 52 -2.38 -8.66 2.90
C SER A 52 -2.80 -8.53 4.37
N LEU A 53 -1.82 -8.53 5.26
CA LEU A 53 -2.03 -8.37 6.69
C LEU A 53 -1.90 -6.90 7.06
N GLY A 54 -2.79 -6.39 7.90
CA GLY A 54 -2.73 -4.98 8.29
C GLY A 54 -3.75 -4.66 9.37
N HIS A 55 -3.65 -3.46 9.95
CA HIS A 55 -4.53 -3.03 11.05
C HIS A 55 -4.57 -4.06 12.20
N THR A 56 -3.40 -4.62 12.52
CA THR A 56 -3.22 -5.80 13.36
C THR A 56 -2.13 -5.55 14.41
N ASN A 57 -2.23 -6.27 15.53
CA ASN A 57 -1.13 -6.49 16.47
C ASN A 57 -0.91 -7.99 16.74
N ALA A 58 -1.19 -8.84 15.75
CA ALA A 58 -1.09 -10.28 15.83
C ALA A 58 0.32 -10.76 16.22
N SER A 59 0.38 -11.77 17.10
CA SER A 59 1.63 -12.39 17.52
C SER A 59 2.37 -13.03 16.34
N THR A 60 3.68 -13.27 16.49
CA THR A 60 4.49 -13.95 15.47
C THR A 60 3.87 -15.28 15.02
N GLU A 61 3.36 -16.07 15.97
CA GLU A 61 2.68 -17.34 15.67
C GLU A 61 1.48 -17.14 14.74
N VAL A 62 0.64 -16.13 15.01
CA VAL A 62 -0.53 -15.84 14.17
C VAL A 62 -0.11 -15.31 12.79
N LEU A 63 0.98 -14.52 12.70
CA LEU A 63 1.52 -14.09 11.40
C LEU A 63 2.01 -15.28 10.57
N HIS A 64 2.73 -16.22 11.18
CA HIS A 64 3.19 -17.44 10.51
C HIS A 64 2.02 -18.30 10.03
N GLN A 65 0.98 -18.46 10.86
CA GLN A 65 -0.23 -19.17 10.48
C GLN A 65 -0.96 -18.46 9.32
N ALA A 66 -1.03 -17.13 9.33
CA ALA A 66 -1.64 -16.36 8.25
C ALA A 66 -0.87 -16.48 6.92
N VAL A 67 0.47 -16.48 6.97
CA VAL A 67 1.31 -16.75 5.80
C VAL A 67 1.10 -18.18 5.30
N ALA A 68 1.07 -19.17 6.20
CA ALA A 68 0.78 -20.55 5.84
C ALA A 68 -0.61 -20.74 5.21
N ALA A 69 -1.59 -19.93 5.62
CA ALA A 69 -2.92 -19.89 5.03
C ALA A 69 -2.97 -19.18 3.65
N GLY A 70 -1.92 -18.46 3.25
CA GLY A 70 -1.82 -17.85 1.92
C GLY A 70 -1.65 -16.32 1.89
N ALA A 71 -1.55 -15.65 3.04
CA ALA A 71 -1.21 -14.23 3.06
C ALA A 71 0.23 -13.99 2.55
N THR A 72 0.42 -12.98 1.72
CA THR A 72 1.72 -12.72 1.05
C THR A 72 2.20 -11.29 1.18
N CYS A 73 1.46 -10.42 1.88
CA CYS A 73 1.81 -9.02 2.02
C CYS A 73 1.49 -8.46 3.41
N PHE A 74 2.17 -7.38 3.79
CA PHE A 74 1.81 -6.50 4.90
C PHE A 74 1.45 -5.10 4.37
N THR A 75 0.27 -4.62 4.73
CA THR A 75 -0.29 -3.33 4.30
C THR A 75 0.38 -2.19 5.06
N HIS A 76 0.82 -1.16 4.33
CA HIS A 76 1.40 0.12 4.79
C HIS A 76 2.21 0.04 6.09
N LEU A 77 3.22 -0.85 6.12
CA LEU A 77 4.00 -1.19 7.32
C LEU A 77 4.37 0.05 8.16
N GLY A 78 4.02 0.01 9.45
CA GLY A 78 4.20 1.11 10.40
C GLY A 78 2.97 1.99 10.60
N ASN A 79 1.96 1.84 9.76
CA ASN A 79 0.70 2.57 9.86
C ASN A 79 -0.41 1.68 10.43
N ALA A 80 -1.41 2.32 11.05
CA ALA A 80 -2.52 1.64 11.74
C ALA A 80 -2.10 0.51 12.71
N CYS A 81 -0.90 0.66 13.29
CA CYS A 81 -0.36 -0.18 14.36
C CYS A 81 -0.77 0.38 15.73
N PRO A 82 -0.57 -0.35 16.85
CA PRO A 82 -0.81 0.18 18.19
C PRO A 82 -0.09 1.51 18.44
N GLN A 83 -0.74 2.45 19.14
CA GLN A 83 -0.16 3.77 19.44
C GLN A 83 1.08 3.68 20.34
N GLN A 84 1.13 2.66 21.21
CA GLN A 84 2.28 2.33 22.03
C GLN A 84 2.87 1.01 21.53
N LEU A 85 4.15 1.04 21.17
CA LEU A 85 4.89 -0.14 20.73
C LEU A 85 5.93 -0.48 21.79
N ASP A 86 5.95 -1.74 22.22
CA ASP A 86 7.03 -2.23 23.06
C ASP A 86 8.35 -2.17 22.29
N ARG A 87 9.44 -1.90 23.02
CA ARG A 87 10.78 -1.73 22.43
C ARG A 87 11.26 -3.01 21.73
N HIS A 88 10.97 -4.17 22.31
CA HIS A 88 11.53 -5.46 21.93
C HIS A 88 10.53 -6.33 21.18
N ASP A 89 9.24 -6.23 21.50
CA ASP A 89 8.18 -7.01 20.86
C ASP A 89 7.05 -6.11 20.35
N ASN A 90 7.13 -5.75 19.07
CA ASN A 90 6.06 -5.02 18.40
C ASN A 90 5.82 -5.56 16.99
N ILE A 91 4.66 -5.19 16.45
CA ILE A 91 4.21 -5.66 15.14
C ILE A 91 5.19 -5.33 14.00
N LEU A 92 5.99 -4.25 14.10
CA LEU A 92 6.98 -3.94 13.08
C LEU A 92 8.08 -4.99 13.06
N TRP A 93 8.62 -5.35 14.23
CA TRP A 93 9.65 -6.39 14.33
C TRP A 93 9.10 -7.74 13.90
N ARG A 94 7.90 -8.10 14.36
CA ARG A 94 7.26 -9.37 13.98
C ARG A 94 7.00 -9.46 12.48
N ALA A 95 6.50 -8.40 11.85
CA ALA A 95 6.24 -8.38 10.41
C ALA A 95 7.54 -8.42 9.59
N LEU A 96 8.60 -7.72 10.02
CA LEU A 96 9.91 -7.72 9.35
C LEU A 96 10.63 -9.08 9.48
N ASP A 97 10.42 -9.79 10.57
CA ASP A 97 11.01 -11.11 10.83
C ASP A 97 10.17 -12.26 10.25
N THR A 98 8.92 -12.01 9.84
CA THR A 98 8.05 -13.02 9.23
C THR A 98 8.42 -13.23 7.75
N PRO A 99 8.96 -14.39 7.36
CA PRO A 99 9.29 -14.67 5.97
C PRO A 99 8.04 -14.81 5.10
N GLY A 100 8.17 -14.55 3.81
CA GLY A 100 7.09 -14.74 2.82
C GLY A 100 6.17 -13.53 2.65
N LEU A 101 6.36 -12.47 3.45
CA LEU A 101 5.63 -11.21 3.28
C LEU A 101 6.42 -10.22 2.43
N THR A 102 5.78 -9.71 1.38
CA THR A 102 6.14 -8.42 0.78
C THR A 102 5.55 -7.31 1.65
N VAL A 103 6.22 -6.16 1.80
CA VAL A 103 5.64 -5.04 2.56
C VAL A 103 5.34 -3.88 1.64
N SER A 104 4.24 -3.19 1.92
CA SER A 104 3.94 -1.92 1.28
C SER A 104 4.33 -0.74 2.14
N LEU A 105 4.87 0.30 1.52
CA LEU A 105 5.25 1.55 2.18
C LEU A 105 4.62 2.73 1.47
N ILE A 106 4.32 3.79 2.23
CA ILE A 106 3.82 5.08 1.72
C ILE A 106 5.00 6.06 1.70
N PRO A 107 5.63 6.35 0.56
CA PRO A 107 6.83 7.18 0.50
C PRO A 107 6.52 8.68 0.46
N ASP A 108 5.73 9.17 1.41
CA ASP A 108 5.40 10.60 1.49
C ASP A 108 6.26 11.39 2.50
N GLN A 109 7.15 10.72 3.23
CA GLN A 109 7.99 11.24 4.33
C GLN A 109 7.25 11.53 5.64
N ILE A 110 5.96 11.18 5.70
CA ILE A 110 5.04 11.55 6.78
C ILE A 110 4.56 10.30 7.48
N HIS A 111 3.97 9.37 6.73
CA HIS A 111 3.54 8.06 7.23
C HIS A 111 4.73 7.20 7.64
N VAL A 112 5.85 7.33 6.92
CA VAL A 112 7.12 6.70 7.25
C VAL A 112 8.23 7.74 7.18
N SER A 113 8.99 7.86 8.28
CA SER A 113 10.15 8.74 8.31
C SER A 113 11.25 8.25 7.36
N PRO A 114 12.10 9.14 6.81
CA PRO A 114 13.20 8.73 5.94
C PRO A 114 14.15 7.71 6.59
N GLN A 115 14.33 7.77 7.91
CA GLN A 115 15.15 6.84 8.68
C GLN A 115 14.54 5.44 8.67
N LEU A 116 13.26 5.32 9.02
CA LEU A 116 12.56 4.04 9.02
C LEU A 116 12.47 3.46 7.61
N PHE A 117 12.18 4.30 6.60
CA PHE A 117 12.16 3.89 5.19
C PHE A 117 13.46 3.19 4.77
N ARG A 118 14.61 3.82 5.06
CA ARG A 118 15.93 3.23 4.76
C ARG A 118 16.20 1.95 5.54
N LEU A 119 15.75 1.85 6.79
CA LEU A 119 15.95 0.65 7.61
C LEU A 119 15.17 -0.54 7.05
N VAL A 120 13.89 -0.34 6.69
CA VAL A 120 13.07 -1.39 6.05
C VAL A 120 13.71 -1.88 4.75
N HIS A 121 14.18 -0.95 3.91
CA HIS A 121 14.89 -1.29 2.68
C HIS A 121 16.17 -2.12 2.88
N ARG A 122 16.91 -1.86 3.96
CA ARG A 122 18.10 -2.65 4.32
C ARG A 122 17.75 -4.02 4.87
N ALA A 123 16.63 -4.14 5.58
CA ALA A 123 16.20 -5.38 6.21
C ALA A 123 15.64 -6.40 5.20
N LEU A 124 14.73 -5.96 4.31
CA LEU A 124 13.97 -6.88 3.45
C LEU A 124 14.52 -7.02 2.02
N GLY A 125 15.37 -6.08 1.58
CA GLY A 125 15.75 -5.96 0.18
C GLY A 125 14.61 -5.43 -0.69
N LYS A 126 14.96 -4.91 -1.89
CA LYS A 126 13.98 -4.23 -2.75
C LYS A 126 12.86 -5.15 -3.27
N GLU A 127 13.14 -6.42 -3.55
CA GLU A 127 12.15 -7.33 -4.14
C GLU A 127 10.96 -7.61 -3.21
N SER A 128 11.15 -7.44 -1.89
CA SER A 128 10.13 -7.66 -0.86
C SER A 128 9.42 -6.37 -0.43
N ILE A 129 9.54 -5.29 -1.22
CA ILE A 129 8.93 -4.00 -0.92
C ILE A 129 8.20 -3.49 -2.17
N TYR A 130 6.97 -3.01 -2.03
CA TYR A 130 6.35 -2.13 -3.03
C TYR A 130 5.87 -0.83 -2.39
N TYR A 131 5.56 0.16 -3.21
CA TYR A 131 5.06 1.43 -2.74
C TYR A 131 3.58 1.59 -3.10
N THR A 132 2.84 2.15 -2.16
CA THR A 132 1.46 2.56 -2.34
C THR A 132 1.35 4.04 -1.98
N THR A 133 0.35 4.70 -2.53
CA THR A 133 0.01 6.04 -2.08
C THR A 133 -0.84 6.00 -0.82
N ASP A 134 -1.64 4.94 -0.62
CA ASP A 134 -2.77 4.94 0.31
C ASP A 134 -3.62 6.22 0.17
N ALA A 135 -3.74 6.65 -1.09
CA ALA A 135 -4.44 7.86 -1.47
C ALA A 135 -5.93 7.67 -1.24
N MET A 136 -6.56 8.62 -0.54
CA MET A 136 -8.01 8.71 -0.49
C MET A 136 -8.54 9.73 -1.50
N ALA A 137 -9.86 9.87 -1.65
CA ALA A 137 -10.46 10.72 -2.69
C ALA A 137 -10.02 12.20 -2.64
N ALA A 138 -9.43 12.66 -1.53
CA ALA A 138 -8.81 13.97 -1.42
C ALA A 138 -7.39 14.05 -2.04
N ALA A 139 -6.83 12.94 -2.54
CA ALA A 139 -5.51 12.90 -3.12
C ALA A 139 -5.43 13.65 -4.44
N GLY A 140 -4.46 14.57 -4.54
CA GLY A 140 -4.36 15.50 -5.67
C GLY A 140 -5.33 16.68 -5.60
N ALA A 141 -6.17 16.78 -4.58
CA ALA A 141 -7.03 17.93 -4.35
C ALA A 141 -6.23 19.10 -3.74
N PRO A 142 -6.56 20.37 -4.04
CA PRO A 142 -5.94 21.52 -3.38
C PRO A 142 -6.11 21.48 -1.85
N PRO A 143 -5.27 22.18 -1.07
CA PRO A 143 -5.50 22.31 0.36
C PRO A 143 -6.92 22.82 0.69
N GLY A 144 -7.60 22.20 1.66
CA GLY A 144 -8.99 22.51 1.97
C GLY A 144 -9.71 21.39 2.73
N ALA A 145 -10.98 21.64 3.06
CA ALA A 145 -11.86 20.67 3.72
C ALA A 145 -12.63 19.83 2.70
N TYR A 146 -12.73 18.53 2.94
CA TYR A 146 -13.37 17.55 2.06
C TYR A 146 -14.26 16.60 2.86
N THR A 147 -15.28 16.07 2.19
CA THR A 147 -16.14 15.03 2.76
C THR A 147 -16.06 13.78 1.89
N ILE A 148 -15.65 12.65 2.48
CA ILE A 148 -15.61 11.33 1.82
C ILE A 148 -16.56 10.39 2.55
N GLY A 149 -17.73 10.13 1.97
CA GLY A 149 -18.79 9.40 2.66
C GLY A 149 -19.23 10.16 3.92
N ALA A 150 -19.07 9.53 5.09
CA ALA A 150 -19.35 10.16 6.38
C ALA A 150 -18.13 10.79 7.06
N LEU A 151 -16.95 10.78 6.40
CA LEU A 151 -15.70 11.30 6.97
C LEU A 151 -15.48 12.75 6.52
N GLU A 152 -15.26 13.63 7.50
CA GLU A 152 -14.70 14.96 7.26
C GLU A 152 -13.17 14.91 7.31
N LEU A 153 -12.54 15.59 6.35
CA LEU A 153 -11.11 15.54 6.10
C LEU A 153 -10.59 16.94 5.78
N GLU A 154 -9.33 17.18 6.09
CA GLU A 154 -8.62 18.40 5.75
C GLU A 154 -7.32 18.02 5.03
N VAL A 155 -7.13 18.54 3.81
CA VAL A 155 -5.86 18.49 3.09
C VAL A 155 -5.06 19.71 3.50
N GLY A 156 -3.96 19.49 4.21
CA GLY A 156 -3.03 20.56 4.57
C GLY A 156 -2.25 21.08 3.36
N ALA A 157 -1.62 22.25 3.51
CA ALA A 157 -0.69 22.79 2.49
C ALA A 157 0.48 21.82 2.19
N ASP A 158 0.80 20.95 3.15
CA ASP A 158 1.78 19.87 3.06
C ASP A 158 1.29 18.63 2.29
N GLN A 159 0.07 18.66 1.76
CA GLN A 159 -0.58 17.54 1.07
C GLN A 159 -0.78 16.31 1.99
N ILE A 160 -0.94 16.54 3.29
CA ILE A 160 -1.33 15.50 4.24
C ILE A 160 -2.82 15.59 4.50
N VAL A 161 -3.50 14.44 4.48
CA VAL A 161 -4.90 14.33 4.84
C VAL A 161 -5.04 14.02 6.33
N ARG A 162 -5.80 14.86 7.03
CA ARG A 162 -6.08 14.74 8.47
C ARG A 162 -7.57 14.76 8.72
N GLN A 163 -8.01 14.19 9.84
CA GLN A 163 -9.33 14.51 10.38
C GLN A 163 -9.27 15.89 11.05
N PRO A 164 -10.22 16.80 10.80
CA PRO A 164 -10.26 18.11 11.45
C PRO A 164 -10.14 17.97 12.98
N GLY A 165 -9.20 18.69 13.58
CA GLY A 165 -8.97 18.70 15.03
C GLY A 165 -8.33 17.43 15.61
N ARG A 166 -7.87 16.48 14.80
CA ARG A 166 -7.16 15.27 15.27
C ARG A 166 -5.77 15.15 14.64
N SER A 167 -4.85 14.51 15.38
CA SER A 167 -3.49 14.21 14.91
C SER A 167 -3.40 12.92 14.08
N ASN A 168 -4.46 12.10 14.04
CA ASN A 168 -4.46 10.85 13.30
C ASN A 168 -4.59 11.11 11.80
N TYR A 169 -3.68 10.50 11.02
CA TYR A 169 -3.73 10.53 9.56
C TYR A 169 -4.92 9.72 9.05
N ALA A 170 -5.56 10.25 8.02
CA ALA A 170 -6.63 9.57 7.31
C ALA A 170 -6.17 9.43 5.87
N GLY A 171 -5.32 8.45 5.57
CA GLY A 171 -4.73 8.23 4.25
C GLY A 171 -3.75 9.33 3.82
N SER A 172 -3.36 9.30 2.54
CA SER A 172 -2.42 10.24 1.94
C SER A 172 -3.06 11.06 0.81
N ALA A 173 -2.43 12.18 0.44
CA ALA A 173 -2.68 12.86 -0.83
C ALA A 173 -1.53 12.65 -1.86
N LEU A 174 -0.65 11.68 -1.59
CA LEU A 174 0.52 11.38 -2.42
C LEU A 174 0.10 10.96 -3.84
N ARG A 175 0.63 11.65 -4.85
CA ARG A 175 0.56 11.18 -6.24
C ARG A 175 1.67 10.13 -6.46
N PRO A 176 1.42 9.04 -7.21
CA PRO A 176 2.42 7.98 -7.40
C PRO A 176 3.78 8.51 -7.89
N ILE A 177 3.75 9.45 -8.84
CA ILE A 177 4.97 10.05 -9.40
C ILE A 177 5.76 10.85 -8.35
N ASP A 178 5.09 11.60 -7.47
CA ASP A 178 5.75 12.31 -6.37
C ASP A 178 6.36 11.32 -5.37
N GLY A 179 5.67 10.19 -5.14
CA GLY A 179 6.17 9.09 -4.33
C GLY A 179 7.47 8.50 -4.84
N VAL A 180 7.64 8.36 -6.16
CA VAL A 180 8.90 7.90 -6.78
C VAL A 180 10.05 8.84 -6.40
N PHE A 181 9.89 10.14 -6.60
CA PHE A 181 10.96 11.11 -6.31
C PHE A 181 11.23 11.25 -4.82
N ARG A 182 10.21 11.20 -3.96
CA ARG A 182 10.37 11.19 -2.50
C ARG A 182 11.08 9.92 -2.02
N ALA A 183 10.76 8.76 -2.57
CA ALA A 183 11.46 7.51 -2.27
C ALA A 183 12.95 7.60 -2.66
N ALA A 184 13.24 8.10 -3.85
CA ALA A 184 14.62 8.32 -4.32
C ALA A 184 15.40 9.26 -3.40
N GLN A 185 14.77 10.36 -2.97
CA GLN A 185 15.35 11.30 -2.02
C GLN A 185 15.64 10.63 -0.65
N MET A 186 14.67 9.88 -0.11
CA MET A 186 14.82 9.20 1.18
C MET A 186 15.91 8.13 1.16
N LEU A 187 16.03 7.40 0.05
CA LEU A 187 17.05 6.35 -0.17
C LEU A 187 18.40 6.90 -0.63
N ARG A 188 18.44 8.16 -1.08
CA ARG A 188 19.64 8.84 -1.61
C ARG A 188 20.17 8.16 -2.87
N CYS A 189 19.27 7.87 -3.80
CA CYS A 189 19.55 7.18 -5.05
C CYS A 189 18.85 7.86 -6.24
N GLY A 190 19.05 7.36 -7.45
CA GLY A 190 18.34 7.85 -8.64
C GLY A 190 16.89 7.35 -8.67
N TRP A 191 15.98 8.14 -9.25
CA TRP A 191 14.54 7.81 -9.32
C TRP A 191 14.27 6.52 -10.08
N ARG A 192 15.13 6.19 -11.06
CA ARG A 192 15.05 4.94 -11.83
C ARG A 192 15.23 3.70 -10.96
N GLU A 193 16.03 3.80 -9.88
CA GLU A 193 16.29 2.67 -8.98
C GLU A 193 15.08 2.30 -8.13
N VAL A 194 14.11 3.23 -7.99
CA VAL A 194 12.93 3.07 -7.14
C VAL A 194 11.63 2.97 -7.93
N TRP A 195 11.66 3.26 -9.23
CA TRP A 195 10.51 3.21 -10.15
C TRP A 195 9.73 1.91 -10.04
N ASP A 196 10.43 0.77 -9.99
CA ASP A 196 9.84 -0.56 -9.90
C ASP A 196 8.97 -0.75 -8.66
N GLY A 197 9.10 0.11 -7.63
CA GLY A 197 8.29 0.04 -6.42
C GLY A 197 6.83 0.42 -6.64
N PHE A 198 6.55 1.30 -7.60
CA PHE A 198 5.19 1.68 -7.98
C PHE A 198 4.68 0.94 -9.23
N SER A 199 5.55 0.24 -9.96
CA SER A 199 5.22 -0.35 -11.25
C SER A 199 5.43 -1.87 -11.27
N VAL A 200 6.66 -2.32 -11.49
CA VAL A 200 6.99 -3.73 -11.77
C VAL A 200 6.72 -4.64 -10.58
N ARG A 201 7.15 -4.26 -9.37
CA ARG A 201 7.00 -5.09 -8.16
C ARG A 201 5.53 -5.33 -7.77
N PRO A 202 4.66 -4.30 -7.66
CA PRO A 202 3.25 -4.54 -7.38
C PRO A 202 2.55 -5.31 -8.52
N ALA A 203 2.84 -4.99 -9.79
CA ALA A 203 2.27 -5.74 -10.91
C ALA A 203 2.65 -7.23 -10.87
N LYS A 204 3.94 -7.54 -10.67
CA LYS A 204 4.44 -8.91 -10.50
C LYS A 204 3.75 -9.64 -9.35
N TRP A 205 3.56 -8.98 -8.21
CA TRP A 205 2.88 -9.57 -7.06
C TRP A 205 1.42 -9.90 -7.35
N PHE A 206 0.71 -9.02 -8.06
CA PHE A 206 -0.67 -9.27 -8.53
C PHE A 206 -0.76 -10.21 -9.74
N GLY A 207 0.36 -10.57 -10.38
CA GLY A 207 0.36 -11.34 -11.63
C GLY A 207 -0.13 -10.54 -12.85
N LEU A 208 -0.05 -9.21 -12.79
CA LEU A 208 -0.41 -8.32 -13.88
C LEU A 208 0.77 -8.12 -14.83
N ASN A 209 0.46 -7.94 -16.12
CA ASN A 209 1.48 -7.59 -17.09
C ASN A 209 1.83 -6.10 -16.99
N SER A 210 3.11 -5.80 -16.82
CA SER A 210 3.66 -4.44 -16.80
C SER A 210 4.73 -4.22 -17.87
N ARG A 211 4.83 -5.12 -18.85
CA ARG A 211 5.85 -5.07 -19.91
C ARG A 211 5.46 -4.04 -20.97
N LEU A 212 6.47 -3.38 -21.52
CA LEU A 212 6.36 -2.53 -22.70
C LEU A 212 6.99 -3.27 -23.88
N GLU A 213 6.18 -4.14 -24.50
CA GLU A 213 6.59 -5.03 -25.59
C GLU A 213 5.57 -4.95 -26.73
N VAL A 214 6.01 -5.26 -27.96
CA VAL A 214 5.13 -5.25 -29.13
C VAL A 214 4.02 -6.29 -28.95
N GLY A 215 2.76 -5.85 -29.08
CA GLY A 215 1.57 -6.68 -28.90
C GLY A 215 0.87 -6.50 -27.55
N GLU A 216 1.52 -5.85 -26.58
CA GLU A 216 0.93 -5.54 -25.27
C GLU A 216 0.18 -4.19 -25.26
N PRO A 217 -0.74 -3.98 -24.31
CA PRO A 217 -1.37 -2.68 -24.11
C PRO A 217 -0.34 -1.55 -23.92
N ALA A 218 -0.51 -0.45 -24.64
CA ALA A 218 0.34 0.73 -24.55
C ALA A 218 0.05 1.56 -23.28
N ASN A 219 0.43 1.01 -22.12
CA ASN A 219 0.28 1.59 -20.79
C ASN A 219 1.63 2.09 -20.28
N PHE A 220 1.94 3.36 -20.46
CA PHE A 220 3.25 3.92 -20.09
C PHE A 220 3.16 5.38 -19.66
N CYS A 221 4.21 5.86 -19.01
CA CYS A 221 4.37 7.27 -18.69
C CYS A 221 5.52 7.87 -19.52
N LEU A 222 5.29 9.02 -20.14
CA LEU A 222 6.33 9.85 -20.73
C LEU A 222 6.76 10.90 -19.69
N LEU A 223 8.03 10.88 -19.32
CA LEU A 223 8.59 11.79 -18.31
C LEU A 223 9.59 12.75 -18.95
N SER A 224 9.40 14.03 -18.71
CA SER A 224 10.39 15.08 -19.01
C SER A 224 11.19 15.36 -17.74
N ILE A 225 12.50 15.13 -17.78
CA ILE A 225 13.39 15.24 -16.62
C ILE A 225 14.39 16.39 -16.87
N ILE A 226 14.47 17.34 -15.93
CA ILE A 226 15.39 18.49 -16.01
C ILE A 226 16.80 18.07 -15.60
N ALA A 227 16.87 17.33 -14.49
CA ALA A 227 18.08 16.79 -13.90
C ALA A 227 17.74 15.50 -13.13
N GLU A 228 18.73 14.73 -12.69
CA GLU A 228 18.48 13.53 -11.88
C GLU A 228 17.59 13.88 -10.68
N ASN A 229 16.50 13.14 -10.50
CA ASN A 229 15.47 13.36 -9.48
C ASN A 229 14.65 14.67 -9.60
N GLN A 230 14.67 15.36 -10.75
CA GLN A 230 13.88 16.57 -10.99
C GLN A 230 12.95 16.42 -12.20
N LEU A 231 11.65 16.25 -11.93
CA LEU A 231 10.60 16.14 -12.95
C LEU A 231 10.18 17.53 -13.47
N ALA A 232 10.20 17.73 -14.78
CA ALA A 232 9.53 18.86 -15.43
C ALA A 232 8.04 18.56 -15.68
N ALA A 233 7.74 17.40 -16.26
CA ALA A 233 6.39 17.01 -16.64
C ALA A 233 6.26 15.49 -16.71
N ALA A 234 5.04 14.99 -16.48
CA ALA A 234 4.67 13.60 -16.70
C ALA A 234 3.36 13.54 -17.48
N GLN A 235 3.30 12.66 -18.47
CA GLN A 235 2.09 12.31 -19.22
C GLN A 235 1.87 10.81 -19.14
N CYS A 236 0.62 10.38 -18.97
CA CYS A 236 0.26 8.97 -18.83
C CYS A 236 -0.57 8.54 -20.03
N TYR A 237 -0.23 7.39 -20.59
CA TYR A 237 -0.93 6.74 -21.67
C TYR A 237 -1.55 5.44 -21.16
N VAL A 238 -2.83 5.22 -21.48
CA VAL A 238 -3.56 4.00 -21.17
C VAL A 238 -4.19 3.49 -22.46
N HIS A 239 -3.86 2.27 -22.87
CA HIS A 239 -4.21 1.71 -24.18
C HIS A 239 -3.80 2.63 -25.36
N GLY A 240 -2.71 3.39 -25.21
CA GLY A 240 -2.21 4.32 -26.23
C GLY A 240 -2.88 5.70 -26.22
N TYR A 241 -3.88 5.93 -25.37
CA TYR A 241 -4.57 7.22 -25.25
C TYR A 241 -4.01 8.01 -24.06
N SER A 242 -3.73 9.29 -24.28
CA SER A 242 -3.27 10.19 -23.23
C SER A 242 -4.45 10.63 -22.37
N ASN A 243 -4.32 10.49 -21.04
CA ASN A 243 -5.19 11.15 -20.07
C ASN A 243 -4.66 12.58 -19.83
N THR A 244 -4.90 13.48 -20.78
CA THR A 244 -4.81 14.94 -20.54
C THR A 244 -6.17 15.49 -20.24
#